data_AF-A0A0G0UJ65-F1
#
_entry.id   AF-A0A0G0UJ65-F1
#
_cell.length_a   1.000
_cell.length_b   1.000
_cell.length_c   1.000
_cell.angle_alpha   90.00
_cell.angle_beta   90.00
_cell.angle_gamma   90.00
#
_symmetry.space_group_name_H-M   'P 1'
#
loop_
_entity.id
_entity.type
_entity.pdbx_description
1 polymer ?
#
loop_
_entity_poly.entity_id
_entity_poly.type
_entity_poly.pdbx_seq_one_letter_code
_entity_poly.pdbx_strand_id
1 'polypeptide(L)'
;MDFSHRDTSSFAESVHKQSSFKILDFSEWKKRNKEASGIEKNCVLSFPELLAREHVQESSCEQVFSKRIQEWIEHVKEKGVNPRDLETVELLFQLSQNAKNMGDLFRRIYKVQPFESFEAFCSVFCSGLTDKQRECVRKQIDWFLERVIQPQRIIKGDPESEDPYRFRLSTYFPEGVWMLLPRQEFYDSYDTYVEQGVLEEASELLKNGYTSPDYTHATGSIALSDLAKQKAILSAGELQRQNHTIKTGEQYSMLKTADGLESVYVDPGGPRYGYHVMNWFDEYPVTFGINAKQQAKFLQSIGFHYPNGSFFLDLHTDGEQIIGPKVPFSSIETIYVWKKYESQIRDWIKQYIPEVRLISLEAEHLLSELESKSGYRSLIESFAEKQGLSFEEGAVLFLKEIIQANQSS
;
A
#
# COMPACT_ATOMS: atom_id res chain seq x y z
N MET A 1 -37.00 -4.87 37.25
CA MET A 1 -37.10 -3.65 36.42
C MET A 1 -37.61 -4.09 35.07
N ASP A 2 -38.80 -3.60 34.75
CA ASP A 2 -39.58 -3.86 33.55
C ASP A 2 -38.94 -3.10 32.38
N PHE A 3 -38.56 -3.80 31.32
CA PHE A 3 -38.09 -3.22 30.05
C PHE A 3 -39.08 -3.60 28.95
N SER A 4 -40.33 -3.17 29.11
CA SER A 4 -41.30 -3.12 28.02
C SER A 4 -41.18 -1.78 27.29
N HIS A 5 -41.19 -1.85 25.95
CA HIS A 5 -41.30 -0.75 24.98
C HIS A 5 -40.10 0.21 24.86
N ARG A 6 -39.05 -0.23 24.15
CA ARG A 6 -38.32 0.68 23.26
C ARG A 6 -38.97 0.65 21.89
N ASP A 7 -39.49 1.81 21.52
CA ASP A 7 -40.23 2.13 20.32
C ASP A 7 -39.37 1.86 19.06
N THR A 8 -39.56 0.69 18.45
CA THR A 8 -38.88 0.27 17.21
C THR A 8 -39.36 1.07 15.99
N SER A 9 -40.39 1.92 16.14
CA SER A 9 -40.92 2.75 15.06
C SER A 9 -39.98 3.93 14.73
N SER A 10 -39.29 4.50 15.72
CA SER A 10 -38.43 5.67 15.49
C SER A 10 -37.10 5.36 14.78
N PHE A 11 -36.62 4.11 14.88
CA PHE A 11 -35.43 3.65 14.14
C PHE A 11 -35.78 3.20 12.71
N ALA A 12 -36.99 2.69 12.50
CA ALA A 12 -37.48 2.37 11.15
C ALA A 12 -37.84 3.65 10.35
N GLU A 13 -38.34 4.70 11.02
CA GLU A 13 -38.62 5.99 10.37
C GLU A 13 -37.36 6.84 10.12
N SER A 14 -36.28 6.67 10.89
CA SER A 14 -35.00 7.34 10.62
C SER A 14 -34.26 6.73 9.43
N VAL A 15 -34.41 5.41 9.19
CA VAL A 15 -33.88 4.72 8.01
C VAL A 15 -34.70 5.02 6.73
N HIS A 16 -35.95 5.47 6.86
CA HIS A 16 -36.80 5.83 5.72
C HIS A 16 -36.85 7.32 5.36
N LYS A 17 -36.22 8.22 6.13
CA LYS A 17 -36.20 9.68 5.85
C LYS A 17 -34.86 10.25 5.37
N GLN A 18 -33.87 9.41 5.09
CA GLN A 18 -32.68 9.72 4.30
C GLN A 18 -32.47 8.49 3.39
N SER A 19 -32.44 8.54 2.06
CA SER A 19 -32.13 9.62 1.14
C SER A 19 -32.77 9.26 -0.21
N SER A 20 -33.42 10.23 -0.86
CA SER A 20 -33.36 10.24 -2.32
C SER A 20 -31.88 10.22 -2.69
N PHE A 21 -31.41 9.19 -3.40
CA PHE A 21 -30.03 9.12 -3.88
C PHE A 21 -29.62 10.49 -4.42
N LYS A 22 -28.59 11.10 -3.83
CA LYS A 22 -28.08 12.39 -4.31
C LYS A 22 -27.46 12.09 -5.67
N ILE A 23 -28.22 12.39 -6.72
CA ILE A 23 -27.70 12.44 -8.06
C ILE A 23 -26.45 13.32 -8.05
N LEU A 24 -25.36 12.81 -8.62
CA LEU A 24 -24.17 13.61 -8.84
C LEU A 24 -24.49 14.86 -9.68
N ASP A 25 -24.42 16.02 -9.05
CA ASP A 25 -24.40 17.29 -9.77
C ASP A 25 -22.94 17.64 -10.10
N PHE A 26 -22.54 17.34 -11.34
CA PHE A 26 -21.21 17.69 -11.83
C PHE A 26 -20.95 19.20 -11.82
N SER A 27 -21.99 20.05 -11.81
CA SER A 27 -21.79 21.50 -11.71
C SER A 27 -21.39 21.92 -10.29
N GLU A 28 -22.01 21.34 -9.26
CA GLU A 28 -21.66 21.56 -7.85
C GLU A 28 -20.26 21.00 -7.54
N TRP A 29 -19.97 19.79 -8.02
CA TRP A 29 -18.62 19.22 -7.90
C TRP A 29 -17.56 20.07 -8.63
N LYS A 30 -17.82 20.54 -9.86
CA LYS A 30 -16.90 21.45 -10.58
C LYS A 30 -16.62 22.73 -9.80
N LYS A 31 -17.62 23.27 -9.12
CA LYS A 31 -17.42 24.43 -8.24
C LYS A 31 -16.51 24.07 -7.06
N ARG A 32 -16.79 22.97 -6.36
CA ARG A 32 -15.96 22.50 -5.25
C ARG A 32 -14.52 22.23 -5.68
N ASN A 33 -14.32 21.62 -6.85
CA ASN A 33 -12.99 21.34 -7.38
C ASN A 33 -12.13 22.59 -7.56
N LYS A 34 -12.75 23.74 -7.89
CA LYS A 34 -12.04 25.03 -7.97
C LYS A 34 -11.71 25.64 -6.61
N GLU A 35 -12.45 25.26 -5.58
CA GLU A 35 -12.34 25.77 -4.21
C GLU A 35 -11.54 24.84 -3.29
N ALA A 36 -11.26 23.61 -3.72
CA ALA A 36 -10.66 22.58 -2.90
C ALA A 36 -9.17 22.84 -2.62
N SER A 37 -8.75 22.54 -1.39
CA SER A 37 -7.35 22.65 -0.99
C SER A 37 -6.50 21.64 -1.76
N GLY A 38 -5.48 22.13 -2.47
CA GLY A 38 -4.54 21.27 -3.18
C GLY A 38 -3.71 20.39 -2.23
N ILE A 39 -2.98 19.43 -2.80
CA ILE A 39 -2.06 18.59 -2.04
C ILE A 39 -0.82 19.40 -1.68
N GLU A 40 -0.52 19.47 -0.39
CA GLU A 40 0.67 20.08 0.17
C GLU A 40 1.92 19.22 -0.10
N LYS A 41 3.04 19.88 -0.37
CA LYS A 41 4.32 19.24 -0.60
C LYS A 41 5.13 19.17 0.69
N ASN A 42 5.45 17.95 1.12
CA ASN A 42 6.55 17.72 2.06
C ASN A 42 7.88 17.73 1.29
N CYS A 43 8.92 18.32 1.88
CA CYS A 43 10.24 18.42 1.26
C CYS A 43 11.26 17.58 2.03
N VAL A 44 12.11 16.87 1.28
CA VAL A 44 13.39 16.41 1.82
C VAL A 44 14.25 17.64 2.04
N LEU A 45 14.62 17.89 3.29
CA LEU A 45 15.45 19.02 3.68
C LEU A 45 16.89 18.73 3.28
N SER A 46 17.61 19.74 2.80
CA SER A 46 19.07 19.65 2.76
C SER A 46 19.62 19.46 4.17
N PHE A 47 20.80 18.86 4.31
CA PHE A 47 21.36 18.62 5.63
C PHE A 47 21.52 19.90 6.48
N PRO A 48 21.93 21.07 5.95
CA PRO A 48 21.92 22.32 6.72
C PRO A 48 20.52 22.76 7.19
N GLU A 49 19.49 22.59 6.36
CA GLU A 49 18.10 22.90 6.75
C GLU A 49 17.59 21.92 7.82
N LEU A 50 17.95 20.65 7.72
CA LEU A 50 17.65 19.64 8.73
C LEU A 50 18.32 20.00 10.07
N LEU A 51 19.60 20.35 10.07
CA LEU A 51 20.30 20.82 11.28
C LEU A 51 19.62 22.04 11.91
N ALA A 52 19.22 23.01 11.08
CA ALA A 52 18.51 24.20 11.54
C ALA A 52 17.15 23.86 12.17
N ARG A 53 16.37 22.96 11.53
CA ARG A 53 15.07 22.48 12.04
C ARG A 53 15.23 21.79 13.39
N GLU A 54 16.23 20.93 13.51
CA GLU A 54 16.48 20.17 14.74
C GLU A 54 17.20 21.00 15.81
N HIS A 55 17.56 22.26 15.52
CA HIS A 55 18.37 23.14 16.38
C HIS A 55 19.72 22.50 16.78
N VAL A 56 20.35 21.78 15.85
CA VAL A 56 21.60 21.03 16.06
C VAL A 56 22.74 21.70 15.30
N GLN A 57 23.91 21.80 15.95
CA GLN A 57 25.13 22.28 15.31
C GLN A 57 25.79 21.15 14.50
N GLU A 58 26.40 21.48 13.37
CA GLU A 58 27.09 20.51 12.51
C GLU A 58 28.13 19.69 13.29
N SER A 59 28.87 20.33 14.19
CA SER A 59 29.91 19.68 14.99
C SER A 59 29.41 18.67 16.03
N SER A 60 28.13 18.72 16.40
CA SER A 60 27.52 17.83 17.40
C SER A 60 26.45 16.89 16.82
N CYS A 61 26.17 16.99 15.51
CA CYS A 61 25.02 16.31 14.92
C CYS A 61 25.07 14.78 15.03
N GLU A 62 26.24 14.16 14.80
CA GLU A 62 26.43 12.72 14.96
C GLU A 62 26.02 12.25 16.37
N GLN A 63 26.50 12.95 17.40
CA GLN A 63 26.21 12.60 18.79
C GLN A 63 24.73 12.80 19.14
N VAL A 64 24.14 13.93 18.73
CA VAL A 64 22.74 14.26 19.04
C VAL A 64 21.78 13.28 18.35
N PHE A 65 21.95 13.04 17.05
CA PHE A 65 21.09 12.14 16.31
C PHE A 65 21.25 10.69 16.77
N SER A 66 22.49 10.23 17.01
CA SER A 66 22.72 8.88 17.54
C SER A 66 22.05 8.67 18.90
N LYS A 67 22.14 9.67 19.79
CA LYS A 67 21.48 9.63 21.10
C LYS A 67 19.96 9.54 20.96
N ARG A 68 19.35 10.39 20.12
CA ARG A 68 17.89 10.36 19.88
C ARG A 68 17.42 9.02 19.32
N ILE A 69 18.16 8.46 18.36
CA ILE A 69 17.85 7.15 17.77
C ILE A 69 17.96 6.06 18.84
N GLN A 70 18.99 6.07 19.68
CA GLN A 70 19.15 5.11 20.77
C GLN A 70 18.04 5.21 21.82
N GLU A 71 17.65 6.42 22.21
CA GLU A 71 16.53 6.65 23.13
C GLU A 71 15.22 6.11 22.55
N TRP A 72 14.99 6.32 21.25
CA TRP A 72 13.85 5.73 20.55
C TRP A 72 13.92 4.20 20.53
N ILE A 73 15.07 3.59 20.24
CA ILE A 73 15.23 2.14 20.27
C ILE A 73 14.94 1.55 21.66
N GLU A 74 15.42 2.19 22.73
CA GLU A 74 15.08 1.77 24.09
C GLU A 74 13.59 1.95 24.40
N HIS A 75 12.92 2.99 23.87
CA HIS A 75 11.47 3.14 23.96
C HIS A 75 10.72 1.98 23.30
N VAL A 76 11.06 1.65 22.05
CA VAL A 76 10.44 0.55 21.29
C VAL A 76 10.63 -0.79 21.99
N LYS A 77 11.81 -0.99 22.59
CA LYS A 77 12.16 -2.19 23.37
C LYS A 77 11.24 -2.40 24.57
N GLU A 78 10.83 -1.32 25.25
CA GLU A 78 9.98 -1.35 26.45
C GLU A 78 8.48 -1.32 26.15
N LYS A 79 8.05 -0.52 25.17
CA LYS A 79 6.63 -0.12 25.00
C LYS A 79 6.02 -0.49 23.66
N GLY A 80 6.81 -0.94 22.67
CA GLY A 80 6.32 -1.28 21.34
C GLY A 80 6.04 -0.06 20.46
N VAL A 81 5.14 -0.20 19.48
CA VAL A 81 4.81 0.82 18.48
C VAL A 81 4.01 1.96 19.11
N ASN A 82 4.47 3.20 18.93
CA ASN A 82 3.87 4.44 19.40
C ASN A 82 3.88 5.51 18.30
N PRO A 83 2.75 6.17 17.97
CA PRO A 83 2.71 7.26 17.00
C PRO A 83 3.62 8.46 17.34
N ARG A 84 4.02 8.64 18.60
CA ARG A 84 4.97 9.70 18.98
C ARG A 84 6.40 9.45 18.50
N ASP A 85 6.69 8.25 18.02
CA ASP A 85 8.02 7.87 17.53
C ASP A 85 8.32 8.38 16.11
N LEU A 86 7.28 8.87 15.41
CA LEU A 86 7.35 9.21 13.99
C LEU A 86 8.33 10.33 13.66
N GLU A 87 8.52 11.30 14.56
CA GLU A 87 9.51 12.36 14.33
C GLU A 87 10.94 11.80 14.22
N THR A 88 11.23 10.73 14.97
CA THR A 88 12.54 10.05 14.88
C THR A 88 12.61 9.22 13.61
N VAL A 89 11.52 8.59 13.18
CA VAL A 89 11.45 7.87 11.90
C VAL A 89 11.59 8.84 10.72
N GLU A 90 10.99 10.03 10.80
CA GLU A 90 11.15 11.10 9.82
C GLU A 90 12.59 11.59 9.77
N LEU A 91 13.23 11.80 10.92
CA LEU A 91 14.66 12.11 10.97
C LEU A 91 15.48 11.03 10.25
N LEU A 92 15.22 9.75 10.52
CA LEU A 92 15.88 8.63 9.83
C LEU A 92 15.64 8.67 8.32
N PHE A 93 14.42 8.95 7.89
CA PHE A 93 14.08 9.13 6.48
C PHE A 93 14.90 10.27 5.87
N GLN A 94 14.87 11.47 6.45
CA GLN A 94 15.60 12.65 5.98
C GLN A 94 17.11 12.39 5.90
N LEU A 95 17.68 11.74 6.91
CA LEU A 95 19.08 11.32 6.91
C LEU A 95 19.38 10.32 5.79
N SER A 96 18.50 9.33 5.57
CA SER A 96 18.65 8.34 4.49
C SER A 96 18.61 9.00 3.10
N GLN A 97 17.74 9.98 2.89
CA GLN A 97 17.64 10.69 1.62
C GLN A 97 18.86 11.58 1.37
N ASN A 98 19.34 12.30 2.39
CA ASN A 98 20.57 13.09 2.28
C ASN A 98 21.80 12.21 2.00
N ALA A 99 21.90 11.06 2.67
CA ALA A 99 22.94 10.07 2.41
C ALA A 99 22.91 9.56 0.96
N LYS A 100 21.72 9.24 0.41
CA LYS A 100 21.58 8.81 -0.99
C LYS A 100 22.00 9.89 -1.98
N ASN A 101 21.66 11.15 -1.71
CA ASN A 101 21.96 12.27 -2.60
C ASN A 101 23.44 12.68 -2.60
N MET A 102 24.14 12.50 -1.48
CA MET A 102 25.54 12.93 -1.31
C MET A 102 26.55 11.77 -1.30
N GLY A 103 26.11 10.52 -1.15
CA GLY A 103 26.95 9.32 -1.09
C GLY A 103 27.99 9.37 0.04
N ASP A 104 29.21 8.89 -0.25
CA ASP A 104 30.35 8.90 0.67
C ASP A 104 30.71 10.29 1.22
N LEU A 105 30.35 11.36 0.49
CA LEU A 105 30.63 12.73 0.92
C LEU A 105 29.84 13.09 2.18
N PHE A 106 28.61 12.56 2.32
CA PHE A 106 27.77 12.76 3.50
C PHE A 106 28.49 12.33 4.78
N ARG A 107 29.03 11.11 4.76
CA ARG A 107 29.77 10.53 5.89
C ARG A 107 31.05 11.31 6.19
N ARG A 108 31.76 11.78 5.16
CA ARG A 108 33.03 12.49 5.35
C ARG A 108 32.84 13.88 5.95
N ILE A 109 31.81 14.61 5.53
CA ILE A 109 31.53 15.97 6.00
C ILE A 109 30.88 15.91 7.39
N TYR A 110 29.80 15.15 7.52
CA TYR A 110 28.93 15.24 8.71
C TYR A 110 29.18 14.13 9.72
N LYS A 111 30.04 13.15 9.40
CA LYS A 111 30.36 11.99 10.25
C LYS A 111 29.15 11.14 10.64
N VAL A 112 28.01 11.34 10.00
CA VAL A 112 26.82 10.51 10.18
C VAL A 112 26.94 9.24 9.34
N GLN A 113 26.63 8.09 9.93
CA GLN A 113 26.58 6.82 9.20
C GLN A 113 25.43 6.83 8.18
N PRO A 114 25.69 6.56 6.88
CA PRO A 114 24.62 6.34 5.91
C PRO A 114 24.01 4.96 6.18
N PHE A 115 22.73 4.92 6.52
CA PHE A 115 21.98 3.67 6.64
C PHE A 115 21.30 3.36 5.30
N GLU A 116 22.01 2.61 4.45
CA GLU A 116 21.53 2.23 3.13
C GLU A 116 20.51 1.07 3.17
N SER A 117 20.47 0.32 4.27
CA SER A 117 19.48 -0.74 4.51
C SER A 117 19.09 -0.83 5.98
N PHE A 118 17.99 -1.55 6.24
CA PHE A 118 17.54 -1.85 7.60
C PHE A 118 18.55 -2.68 8.39
N GLU A 119 19.25 -3.61 7.74
CA GLU A 119 20.30 -4.42 8.36
C GLU A 119 21.50 -3.57 8.75
N ALA A 120 21.89 -2.62 7.88
CA ALA A 120 22.95 -1.67 8.19
C ALA A 120 22.56 -0.82 9.41
N PHE A 121 21.33 -0.29 9.44
CA PHE A 121 20.78 0.40 10.60
C PHE A 121 20.80 -0.47 11.87
N CYS A 122 20.31 -1.71 11.78
CA CYS A 122 20.24 -2.63 12.90
C CYS A 122 21.62 -3.03 13.43
N SER A 123 22.62 -3.13 12.57
CA SER A 123 23.99 -3.47 12.98
C SER A 123 24.59 -2.42 13.92
N VAL A 124 24.15 -1.16 13.79
CA VAL A 124 24.65 -0.03 14.58
C VAL A 124 23.80 0.19 15.83
N PHE A 125 22.47 0.21 15.70
CA PHE A 125 21.58 0.60 16.79
C PHE A 125 20.78 -0.54 17.43
N CYS A 126 20.65 -1.68 16.76
CA CYS A 126 19.76 -2.78 17.17
C CYS A 126 20.51 -4.08 17.50
N SER A 127 21.81 -4.02 17.78
CA SER A 127 22.66 -5.20 18.03
C SER A 127 22.19 -6.01 19.25
N GLY A 128 21.57 -5.37 20.25
CA GLY A 128 20.99 -6.00 21.45
C GLY A 128 19.49 -6.29 21.39
N LEU A 129 18.81 -6.04 20.27
CA LEU A 129 17.37 -6.27 20.14
C LEU A 129 17.05 -7.72 19.76
N THR A 130 15.96 -8.25 20.31
CA THR A 130 15.34 -9.49 19.83
C THR A 130 14.70 -9.30 18.46
N ASP A 131 14.47 -10.39 17.71
CA ASP A 131 13.79 -10.32 16.39
C ASP A 131 12.42 -9.65 16.49
N LYS A 132 11.67 -9.94 17.56
CA LYS A 132 10.38 -9.29 17.83
C LYS A 132 10.48 -7.78 18.02
N GLN A 133 11.56 -7.29 18.63
CA GLN A 133 11.76 -5.85 18.82
C GLN A 133 12.21 -5.17 17.54
N ARG A 134 13.08 -5.81 16.75
CA ARG A 134 13.43 -5.31 15.40
C ARG A 134 12.20 -5.22 14.50
N GLU A 135 11.27 -6.16 14.64
CA GLU A 135 9.99 -6.12 13.94
C GLU A 135 9.14 -4.91 14.34
N CYS A 136 9.07 -4.55 15.61
CA CYS A 136 8.38 -3.33 16.04
C CYS A 136 9.00 -2.07 15.40
N VAL A 137 10.33 -2.02 15.24
CA VAL A 137 11.02 -0.94 14.52
C VAL A 137 10.60 -0.90 13.05
N ARG A 138 10.58 -2.04 12.35
CA ARG A 138 10.14 -2.10 10.94
C ARG A 138 8.69 -1.63 10.78
N LYS A 139 7.79 -2.04 11.67
CA LYS A 139 6.38 -1.61 11.64
C LYS A 139 6.21 -0.09 11.76
N GLN A 140 7.12 0.59 12.46
CA GLN A 140 7.12 2.06 12.51
C GLN A 140 7.54 2.69 11.18
N ILE A 141 8.55 2.11 10.53
CA ILE A 141 9.01 2.54 9.20
C ILE A 141 7.91 2.32 8.15
N ASP A 142 7.29 1.14 8.17
CA ASP A 142 6.19 0.76 7.30
C ASP A 142 4.99 1.69 7.46
N TRP A 143 4.56 1.94 8.71
CA TRP A 143 3.51 2.91 9.01
C TRP A 143 3.88 4.32 8.49
N PHE A 144 5.13 4.76 8.68
CA PHE A 144 5.59 6.06 8.21
C PHE A 144 5.57 6.16 6.68
N LEU A 145 5.96 5.09 5.98
CA LEU A 145 5.89 4.99 4.53
C LEU A 145 4.44 5.15 4.04
N GLU A 146 3.51 4.41 4.63
CA GLU A 146 2.11 4.45 4.23
C GLU A 146 1.39 5.76 4.56
N ARG A 147 1.73 6.39 5.69
CA ARG A 147 0.92 7.48 6.26
C ARG A 147 1.54 8.87 6.15
N VAL A 148 2.85 8.98 6.03
CA VAL A 148 3.55 10.27 5.99
C VAL A 148 4.25 10.47 4.66
N ILE A 149 5.02 9.47 4.22
CA ILE A 149 5.62 9.51 2.89
C ILE A 149 4.53 9.44 1.82
N GLN A 150 3.53 8.57 2.03
CA GLN A 150 2.37 8.38 1.14
C GLN A 150 2.78 8.31 -0.34
N PRO A 151 3.56 7.31 -0.76
CA PRO A 151 3.98 7.18 -2.16
C PRO A 151 2.83 6.78 -3.12
N GLN A 152 1.67 6.46 -2.56
CA GLN A 152 0.47 6.09 -3.30
C GLN A 152 -0.06 7.29 -4.10
N ARG A 153 -0.55 7.02 -5.31
CA ARG A 153 -1.21 8.01 -6.19
C ARG A 153 -2.71 8.16 -5.94
N ILE A 154 -3.15 7.84 -4.72
CA ILE A 154 -4.47 8.11 -4.15
C ILE A 154 -4.25 8.66 -2.74
N ILE A 155 -4.74 9.87 -2.45
CA ILE A 155 -4.61 10.52 -1.15
C ILE A 155 -6.02 10.84 -0.65
N LYS A 156 -6.37 10.31 0.53
CA LYS A 156 -7.61 10.63 1.24
C LYS A 156 -7.25 11.52 2.43
N GLY A 157 -7.80 12.72 2.48
CA GLY A 157 -7.48 13.68 3.55
C GLY A 157 -8.65 14.54 3.97
N ASP A 158 -8.61 14.98 5.23
CA ASP A 158 -9.50 16.00 5.75
C ASP A 158 -8.79 17.36 5.56
N PRO A 159 -9.28 18.24 4.67
CA PRO A 159 -8.64 19.52 4.38
C PRO A 159 -8.61 20.45 5.60
N GLU A 160 -9.44 20.21 6.62
CA GLU A 160 -9.49 21.01 7.86
C GLU A 160 -8.64 20.40 8.98
N SER A 161 -7.94 19.28 8.75
CA SER A 161 -7.19 18.61 9.81
C SER A 161 -5.89 19.34 10.18
N GLU A 162 -5.89 19.96 11.36
CA GLU A 162 -4.68 20.52 11.99
C GLU A 162 -3.82 19.45 12.66
N ASP A 163 -4.21 18.18 12.68
CA ASP A 163 -3.42 17.10 13.26
C ASP A 163 -2.42 16.58 12.21
N PRO A 164 -1.09 16.76 12.37
CA PRO A 164 -0.12 16.24 11.42
C PRO A 164 -0.12 14.71 11.34
N TYR A 165 -0.79 14.04 12.28
CA TYR A 165 -0.89 12.59 12.40
C TYR A 165 -2.22 12.02 11.90
N ARG A 166 -3.16 12.86 11.46
CA ARG A 166 -4.41 12.44 10.80
C ARG A 166 -4.38 12.88 9.35
N PHE A 167 -4.70 11.94 8.44
CA PHE A 167 -5.09 12.11 7.03
C PHE A 167 -5.02 13.55 6.49
N ARG A 168 -3.82 14.14 6.43
CA ARG A 168 -3.62 15.44 5.79
C ARG A 168 -3.48 15.23 4.30
N LEU A 169 -3.82 16.26 3.53
CA LEU A 169 -3.54 16.32 2.11
C LEU A 169 -2.07 16.72 1.89
N SER A 170 -1.11 15.91 2.36
CA SER A 170 0.31 16.17 2.15
C SER A 170 1.12 14.91 1.85
N THR A 171 2.13 15.02 1.00
CA THR A 171 3.00 13.90 0.63
C THR A 171 4.41 14.38 0.28
N TYR A 172 5.40 13.50 0.44
CA TYR A 172 6.78 13.74 -0.01
C TYR A 172 6.95 13.63 -1.53
N PHE A 173 5.95 13.10 -2.21
CA PHE A 173 5.96 12.86 -3.65
C PHE A 173 4.71 13.46 -4.32
N PRO A 174 4.48 14.78 -4.26
CA PRO A 174 3.24 15.40 -4.77
C PRO A 174 3.28 15.65 -6.29
N GLU A 175 4.32 15.21 -7.00
CA GLU A 175 4.34 15.31 -8.46
C GLU A 175 3.18 14.57 -9.11
N GLY A 176 2.75 15.05 -10.28
CA GLY A 176 1.60 14.51 -11.02
C GLY A 176 0.47 15.53 -11.16
N VAL A 177 -0.52 15.18 -11.98
CA VAL A 177 -1.77 15.96 -12.13
C VAL A 177 -2.81 15.30 -11.23
N TRP A 178 -3.17 15.96 -10.13
CA TRP A 178 -4.09 15.43 -9.13
C TRP A 178 -5.52 15.87 -9.39
N MET A 179 -6.45 14.92 -9.33
CA MET A 179 -7.87 15.11 -9.59
C MET A 179 -8.67 14.82 -8.34
N LEU A 180 -9.54 15.75 -7.94
CA LEU A 180 -10.47 15.53 -6.83
C LEU A 180 -11.63 14.63 -7.27
N LEU A 181 -11.79 13.48 -6.63
CA LEU A 181 -12.98 12.67 -6.83
C LEU A 181 -14.21 13.31 -6.18
N PRO A 182 -15.43 13.08 -6.73
CA PRO A 182 -16.67 13.37 -6.03
C PRO A 182 -16.68 12.78 -4.61
N ARG A 183 -17.47 13.38 -3.70
CA ARG A 183 -17.62 12.80 -2.34
C ARG A 183 -18.45 11.52 -2.43
N GLN A 184 -18.04 10.51 -1.67
CA GLN A 184 -18.79 9.28 -1.51
C GLN A 184 -20.04 9.55 -0.65
N GLU A 185 -21.14 8.84 -0.91
CA GLU A 185 -22.43 9.09 -0.25
C GLU A 185 -22.39 8.91 1.28
N PHE A 186 -21.46 8.07 1.79
CA PHE A 186 -21.42 7.67 3.20
C PHE A 186 -20.25 8.27 3.99
N TYR A 187 -19.30 8.94 3.32
CA TYR A 187 -18.09 9.50 3.93
C TYR A 187 -17.96 10.99 3.59
N ASP A 188 -18.79 11.80 4.22
CA ASP A 188 -18.97 13.24 3.89
C ASP A 188 -17.79 14.14 4.33
N SER A 189 -16.74 13.60 4.97
CA SER A 189 -15.68 14.38 5.62
C SER A 189 -14.30 14.37 4.95
N TYR A 190 -14.04 13.53 3.94
CA TYR A 190 -12.71 13.44 3.32
C TYR A 190 -12.74 13.81 1.85
N ASP A 191 -11.76 14.62 1.44
CA ASP A 191 -11.44 14.83 0.04
C ASP A 191 -10.49 13.72 -0.43
N THR A 192 -10.84 13.11 -1.56
CA THR A 192 -10.04 12.03 -2.18
C THR A 192 -9.44 12.55 -3.47
N TYR A 193 -8.11 12.67 -3.50
CA TYR A 193 -7.35 13.03 -4.69
C TYR A 193 -6.74 11.80 -5.33
N VAL A 194 -6.78 11.74 -6.65
CA VAL A 194 -6.20 10.65 -7.44
C VAL A 194 -5.39 11.25 -8.58
N GLU A 195 -4.19 10.72 -8.81
CA GLU A 195 -3.39 11.13 -9.97
C GLU A 195 -4.11 10.75 -11.28
N GLN A 196 -4.12 11.65 -12.26
CA GLN A 196 -4.76 11.45 -13.56
C GLN A 196 -4.37 10.11 -14.22
N GLY A 197 -3.09 9.74 -14.15
CA GLY A 197 -2.61 8.47 -14.74
C GLY A 197 -3.22 7.22 -14.11
N VAL A 198 -3.66 7.29 -12.85
CA VAL A 198 -4.40 6.20 -12.18
C VAL A 198 -5.85 6.16 -12.69
N LEU A 199 -6.50 7.31 -12.87
CA LEU A 199 -7.86 7.37 -13.43
C LEU A 199 -7.91 6.85 -14.87
N GLU A 200 -6.91 7.20 -15.67
CA GLU A 200 -6.78 6.74 -17.05
C GLU A 200 -6.59 5.22 -17.12
N GLU A 201 -5.72 4.67 -16.26
CA GLU A 201 -5.50 3.24 -16.16
C GLU A 201 -6.77 2.49 -15.71
N ALA A 202 -7.44 2.96 -14.65
CA ALA A 202 -8.70 2.36 -14.19
C ALA A 202 -9.80 2.40 -15.27
N SER A 203 -9.92 3.52 -15.99
CA SER A 203 -10.84 3.65 -17.13
C SER A 203 -10.53 2.63 -18.24
N GLU A 204 -9.25 2.41 -18.53
CA GLU A 204 -8.83 1.45 -19.55
C GLU A 204 -9.04 -0.01 -19.12
N LEU A 205 -8.81 -0.32 -17.83
CA LEU A 205 -9.11 -1.64 -17.27
C LEU A 205 -10.61 -1.97 -17.36
N LEU A 206 -11.49 -1.03 -17.02
CA LEU A 206 -12.95 -1.19 -17.17
C LEU A 206 -13.36 -1.45 -18.62
N LYS A 207 -12.88 -0.64 -19.56
CA LYS A 207 -13.19 -0.82 -20.99
C LYS A 207 -12.75 -2.18 -21.53
N ASN A 208 -11.62 -2.68 -21.05
CA ASN A 208 -11.06 -3.96 -21.49
C ASN A 208 -11.63 -5.16 -20.73
N GLY A 209 -12.63 -4.96 -19.85
CA GLY A 209 -13.26 -6.02 -19.08
C GLY A 209 -12.29 -6.72 -18.13
N TYR A 210 -11.39 -5.95 -17.51
CA TYR A 210 -10.47 -6.48 -16.52
C TYR A 210 -11.24 -7.16 -15.38
N THR A 211 -10.76 -8.34 -14.98
CA THR A 211 -11.21 -9.06 -13.81
C THR A 211 -10.01 -9.29 -12.90
N SER A 212 -10.20 -9.08 -11.59
CA SER A 212 -9.17 -9.41 -10.62
C SER A 212 -8.81 -10.91 -10.65
N PRO A 213 -7.53 -11.26 -10.40
CA PRO A 213 -7.04 -12.63 -10.42
C PRO A 213 -7.69 -13.45 -9.31
N ASP A 214 -7.67 -14.78 -9.47
CA ASP A 214 -8.25 -15.70 -8.48
C ASP A 214 -7.58 -15.58 -7.10
N TYR A 215 -6.27 -15.35 -7.10
CA TYR A 215 -5.43 -15.25 -5.91
C TYR A 215 -4.42 -14.11 -6.04
N THR A 216 -4.04 -13.50 -4.93
CA THR A 216 -2.93 -12.55 -4.88
C THR A 216 -1.90 -12.90 -3.81
N HIS A 217 -0.63 -12.71 -4.12
CA HIS A 217 0.49 -12.85 -3.19
C HIS A 217 1.26 -11.54 -3.13
N ALA A 218 1.41 -10.93 -1.95
CA ALA A 218 2.11 -9.65 -1.80
C ALA A 218 3.48 -9.83 -1.15
N THR A 219 4.49 -9.16 -1.69
CA THR A 219 5.85 -9.17 -1.18
C THR A 219 6.52 -7.80 -1.32
N GLY A 220 7.70 -7.62 -0.72
CA GLY A 220 8.49 -6.41 -0.88
C GLY A 220 9.46 -6.49 -2.07
N SER A 221 9.77 -5.34 -2.67
CA SER A 221 10.64 -5.24 -3.86
C SER A 221 12.03 -5.88 -3.70
N ILE A 222 12.52 -6.06 -2.47
CA ILE A 222 13.80 -6.75 -2.20
C ILE A 222 13.78 -8.22 -2.63
N ALA A 223 12.59 -8.83 -2.72
CA ALA A 223 12.39 -10.22 -3.11
C ALA A 223 12.67 -10.47 -4.60
N LEU A 224 12.50 -9.45 -5.44
CA LEU A 224 12.42 -9.58 -6.90
C LEU A 224 13.65 -10.25 -7.52
N SER A 225 14.84 -9.99 -6.97
CA SER A 225 16.08 -10.62 -7.46
C SER A 225 16.09 -12.13 -7.23
N ASP A 226 15.61 -12.58 -6.07
CA ASP A 226 15.61 -14.00 -5.74
C ASP A 226 14.46 -14.71 -6.46
N LEU A 227 13.27 -14.09 -6.53
CA LEU A 227 12.16 -14.60 -7.35
C LEU A 227 12.60 -14.81 -8.81
N ALA A 228 13.34 -13.87 -9.39
CA ALA A 228 13.88 -13.97 -10.75
C ALA A 228 14.85 -15.15 -10.91
N LYS A 229 15.72 -15.41 -9.93
CA LYS A 229 16.63 -16.57 -9.93
C LYS A 229 15.85 -17.88 -9.86
N GLN A 230 14.82 -17.94 -9.02
CA GLN A 230 14.00 -19.14 -8.81
C GLN A 230 12.95 -19.36 -9.90
N LYS A 231 12.65 -18.32 -10.68
CA LYS A 231 11.55 -18.25 -11.67
C LYS A 231 10.20 -18.63 -11.05
N ALA A 232 10.03 -18.30 -9.77
CA ALA A 232 8.88 -18.68 -8.97
C ALA A 232 8.85 -17.92 -7.64
N ILE A 233 7.66 -17.86 -7.05
CA ILE A 233 7.46 -17.58 -5.63
C ILE A 233 7.58 -18.91 -4.88
N LEU A 234 8.42 -18.95 -3.86
CA LEU A 234 8.68 -20.14 -3.05
C LEU A 234 8.17 -19.90 -1.64
N SER A 235 7.64 -20.94 -1.00
CA SER A 235 7.32 -20.88 0.43
C SER A 235 8.58 -20.70 1.27
N ALA A 236 8.40 -20.21 2.50
CA ALA A 236 9.49 -20.05 3.46
C ALA A 236 10.26 -21.35 3.71
N GLY A 237 9.54 -22.48 3.84
CA GLY A 237 10.11 -23.81 4.01
C GLY A 237 10.92 -24.27 2.79
N GLU A 238 10.45 -23.96 1.58
CA GLU A 238 11.18 -24.25 0.35
C GLU A 238 12.47 -23.43 0.22
N LEU A 239 12.42 -22.13 0.59
CA LEU A 239 13.62 -21.29 0.66
C LEU A 239 14.64 -21.83 1.66
N GLN A 240 14.18 -22.26 2.84
CA GLN A 240 15.04 -22.84 3.87
C GLN A 240 15.70 -24.14 3.41
N ARG A 241 14.95 -25.05 2.76
CA ARG A 241 15.49 -26.28 2.16
C ARG A 241 16.62 -26.00 1.16
N GLN A 242 16.53 -24.88 0.45
CA GLN A 242 17.51 -24.45 -0.53
C GLN A 242 18.67 -23.61 0.06
N ASN A 243 18.75 -23.49 1.40
CA ASN A 243 19.71 -22.64 2.10
C ASN A 243 19.66 -21.16 1.69
N HIS A 244 18.49 -20.68 1.28
CA HIS A 244 18.26 -19.27 0.99
C HIS A 244 17.74 -18.54 2.24
N THR A 245 18.21 -17.31 2.44
CA THR A 245 17.68 -16.42 3.47
C THR A 245 16.28 -15.94 3.06
N ILE A 246 15.32 -16.04 3.98
CA ILE A 246 13.99 -15.44 3.81
C ILE A 246 14.16 -13.92 3.91
N LYS A 247 13.86 -13.18 2.84
CA LYS A 247 14.06 -11.72 2.74
C LYS A 247 12.78 -10.90 2.83
N THR A 248 11.64 -11.58 2.78
CA THR A 248 10.30 -10.98 2.67
C THR A 248 9.60 -10.98 4.02
N GLY A 249 8.61 -10.10 4.20
CA GLY A 249 7.75 -10.06 5.39
C GLY A 249 6.99 -11.36 5.68
N GLU A 250 7.07 -12.38 4.82
CA GLU A 250 6.66 -13.77 5.10
C GLU A 250 7.40 -14.38 6.30
N GLN A 251 8.50 -13.76 6.75
CA GLN A 251 9.13 -14.09 8.03
C GLN A 251 8.16 -13.96 9.23
N TYR A 252 7.05 -13.22 9.09
CA TYR A 252 6.22 -12.79 10.22
C TYR A 252 4.71 -13.05 10.11
N SER A 253 4.20 -13.61 9.01
CA SER A 253 3.06 -14.55 9.13
C SER A 253 3.61 -15.87 9.68
N MET A 254 4.14 -15.82 10.92
CA MET A 254 4.36 -16.99 11.74
C MET A 254 2.99 -17.62 12.02
N LEU A 255 2.45 -18.31 11.02
CA LEU A 255 1.34 -19.19 11.22
C LEU A 255 1.83 -20.27 12.19
N LYS A 256 1.28 -20.15 13.37
CA LYS A 256 0.70 -21.13 14.30
C LYS A 256 0.64 -22.62 13.87
N THR A 257 1.06 -23.06 12.67
CA THR A 257 1.07 -24.44 12.18
C THR A 257 2.23 -24.71 11.20
N ALA A 258 2.74 -25.95 11.17
CA ALA A 258 3.85 -26.34 10.28
C ALA A 258 3.50 -26.21 8.78
N ASP A 259 2.24 -26.41 8.41
CA ASP A 259 1.79 -26.40 7.01
C ASP A 259 1.89 -25.03 6.34
N GLY A 260 1.82 -23.95 7.12
CA GLY A 260 1.89 -22.59 6.61
C GLY A 260 3.28 -22.20 6.12
N LEU A 261 4.34 -22.65 6.80
CA LEU A 261 5.71 -22.42 6.33
C LEU A 261 6.02 -23.19 5.04
N GLU A 262 5.37 -24.33 4.85
CA GLU A 262 5.59 -25.20 3.69
C GLU A 262 4.85 -24.73 2.43
N SER A 263 3.96 -23.73 2.51
CA SER A 263 3.15 -23.27 1.39
C SER A 263 3.19 -21.75 1.19
N VAL A 264 2.86 -21.30 -0.02
CA VAL A 264 2.74 -19.87 -0.36
C VAL A 264 1.37 -19.35 0.05
N TYR A 265 1.35 -18.25 0.80
CA TYR A 265 0.12 -17.56 1.22
C TYR A 265 -0.47 -16.72 0.10
N VAL A 266 -1.79 -16.77 -0.03
CA VAL A 266 -2.54 -15.95 -0.95
C VAL A 266 -3.83 -15.42 -0.35
N ASP A 267 -4.25 -14.28 -0.90
CA ASP A 267 -5.53 -13.67 -0.65
C ASP A 267 -6.48 -13.94 -1.83
N PRO A 268 -7.73 -14.38 -1.59
CA PRO A 268 -8.75 -14.45 -2.62
C PRO A 268 -9.42 -13.09 -2.93
N GLY A 269 -9.11 -12.03 -2.17
CA GLY A 269 -9.81 -10.73 -2.18
C GLY A 269 -9.03 -9.56 -2.78
N GLY A 270 -8.59 -9.68 -4.03
CA GLY A 270 -7.88 -8.61 -4.75
C GLY A 270 -6.46 -8.35 -4.20
N PRO A 271 -5.63 -7.55 -4.89
CA PRO A 271 -4.31 -7.18 -4.39
C PRO A 271 -4.46 -6.26 -3.18
N ARG A 272 -4.03 -6.73 -2.01
CA ARG A 272 -3.90 -5.87 -0.84
C ARG A 272 -2.59 -5.09 -0.91
N TYR A 273 -2.52 -3.98 -0.19
CA TYR A 273 -1.27 -3.28 0.12
C TYR A 273 -0.26 -4.16 0.90
N GLY A 274 -0.68 -5.38 1.25
CA GLY A 274 0.18 -6.50 1.64
C GLY A 274 0.17 -6.76 3.13
N TYR A 275 0.47 -7.99 3.49
CA TYR A 275 0.80 -8.42 4.86
C TYR A 275 2.31 -8.35 5.13
N HIS A 276 3.08 -7.79 4.20
CA HIS A 276 4.53 -7.65 4.34
C HIS A 276 4.85 -6.30 4.99
N VAL A 277 5.81 -6.31 5.91
CA VAL A 277 6.35 -5.09 6.51
C VAL A 277 7.54 -4.66 5.66
N MET A 278 7.53 -3.43 5.16
CA MET A 278 8.68 -2.87 4.43
C MET A 278 9.92 -2.85 5.32
N ASN A 279 11.06 -3.30 4.81
CA ASN A 279 12.30 -3.27 5.55
C ASN A 279 12.84 -1.85 5.65
N TRP A 280 12.81 -1.07 4.57
CA TRP A 280 13.44 0.25 4.52
C TRP A 280 12.69 1.26 3.65
N PHE A 281 13.12 2.53 3.68
CA PHE A 281 12.41 3.66 3.07
C PHE A 281 12.33 3.65 1.53
N ASP A 282 13.11 2.80 0.86
CA ASP A 282 13.10 2.58 -0.58
C ASP A 282 12.48 1.28 -1.02
N GLU A 283 12.05 0.44 -0.08
CA GLU A 283 11.28 -0.73 -0.39
C GLU A 283 9.83 -0.33 -0.71
N TYR A 284 9.21 -1.09 -1.61
CA TYR A 284 7.83 -0.89 -2.04
C TYR A 284 7.16 -2.24 -2.30
N PRO A 285 5.81 -2.29 -2.23
CA PRO A 285 5.06 -3.52 -2.37
C PRO A 285 5.05 -3.97 -3.82
N VAL A 286 5.13 -5.27 -4.03
CA VAL A 286 4.87 -5.95 -5.29
C VAL A 286 3.90 -7.08 -5.04
N THR A 287 2.75 -7.04 -5.69
CA THR A 287 1.71 -8.07 -5.55
C THR A 287 1.59 -8.85 -6.84
N PHE A 288 1.55 -10.18 -6.76
CA PHE A 288 1.42 -11.09 -7.89
C PHE A 288 0.00 -11.63 -7.95
N GLY A 289 -0.69 -11.37 -9.04
CA GLY A 289 -1.96 -11.98 -9.40
C GLY A 289 -1.73 -13.36 -9.99
N ILE A 290 -2.32 -14.38 -9.36
CA ILE A 290 -2.07 -15.79 -9.65
C ILE A 290 -3.36 -16.41 -10.20
N ASN A 291 -3.21 -17.12 -11.31
CA ASN A 291 -4.29 -17.86 -11.94
C ASN A 291 -4.46 -19.23 -11.27
N ALA A 292 -5.61 -19.47 -10.62
CA ALA A 292 -5.85 -20.68 -9.85
C ALA A 292 -5.80 -21.94 -10.72
N LYS A 293 -6.27 -21.86 -11.97
CA LYS A 293 -6.27 -23.00 -12.89
C LYS A 293 -4.86 -23.37 -13.35
N GLN A 294 -4.02 -22.39 -13.64
CA GLN A 294 -2.61 -22.64 -13.99
C GLN A 294 -1.85 -23.19 -12.78
N GLN A 295 -2.10 -22.65 -11.59
CA GLN A 295 -1.49 -23.15 -10.37
C GLN A 295 -1.91 -24.59 -10.06
N ALA A 296 -3.20 -24.93 -10.15
CA ALA A 296 -3.68 -26.29 -9.95
C ALA A 296 -3.05 -27.28 -10.96
N LYS A 297 -2.91 -26.89 -12.23
CA LYS A 297 -2.21 -27.70 -13.24
C LYS A 297 -0.75 -27.94 -12.88
N PHE A 298 -0.05 -26.90 -12.41
CA PHE A 298 1.33 -27.04 -11.95
C PHE A 298 1.43 -28.01 -10.76
N LEU A 299 0.61 -27.82 -9.72
CA LEU A 299 0.61 -28.69 -8.54
C LEU A 299 0.29 -30.15 -8.89
N GLN A 300 -0.67 -30.37 -9.79
CA GLN A 300 -0.96 -31.69 -10.34
C GLN A 300 0.25 -32.31 -11.04
N SER A 301 1.00 -31.52 -11.82
CA SER A 301 2.17 -32.02 -12.56
C SER A 301 3.33 -32.48 -11.66
N ILE A 302 3.41 -31.95 -10.44
CA ILE A 302 4.41 -32.36 -9.44
C ILE A 302 3.85 -33.34 -8.40
N GLY A 303 2.61 -33.80 -8.57
CA GLY A 303 1.95 -34.73 -7.65
C GLY A 303 1.63 -34.13 -6.27
N PHE A 304 1.54 -32.81 -6.15
CA PHE A 304 1.21 -32.15 -4.89
C PHE A 304 -0.31 -32.05 -4.69
N HIS A 305 -0.78 -32.41 -3.49
CA HIS A 305 -2.14 -32.17 -3.05
C HIS A 305 -2.16 -32.05 -1.51
N TYR A 306 -3.12 -31.31 -0.98
CA TYR A 306 -3.38 -31.30 0.46
C TYR A 306 -4.08 -32.60 0.90
N PRO A 307 -4.13 -32.93 2.22
CA PRO A 307 -4.72 -34.19 2.72
C PRO A 307 -6.20 -34.40 2.35
N ASN A 308 -6.94 -33.32 2.12
CA ASN A 308 -8.33 -33.31 1.65
C ASN A 308 -8.46 -33.49 0.12
N GLY A 309 -7.34 -33.65 -0.60
CA GLY A 309 -7.29 -33.77 -2.06
C GLY A 309 -7.41 -32.46 -2.83
N SER A 310 -7.48 -31.30 -2.16
CA SER A 310 -7.51 -30.00 -2.84
C SER A 310 -6.11 -29.48 -3.19
N PHE A 311 -6.07 -28.47 -4.07
CA PHE A 311 -4.85 -27.74 -4.45
C PHE A 311 -4.65 -26.44 -3.66
N PHE A 312 -5.59 -26.12 -2.76
CA PHE A 312 -5.50 -24.99 -1.83
C PHE A 312 -6.03 -25.42 -0.46
N LEU A 313 -5.53 -24.82 0.63
CA LEU A 313 -6.10 -24.99 1.97
C LEU A 313 -6.54 -23.62 2.48
N ASP A 314 -7.81 -23.52 2.89
CA ASP A 314 -8.35 -22.36 3.60
C ASP A 314 -7.96 -22.46 5.07
N LEU A 315 -7.32 -21.41 5.59
CA LEU A 315 -6.82 -21.38 6.96
C LEU A 315 -7.88 -20.89 7.96
N HIS A 316 -9.04 -20.45 7.48
CA HIS A 316 -10.15 -19.92 8.27
C HIS A 316 -9.76 -18.76 9.21
N THR A 317 -8.59 -18.15 8.98
CA THR A 317 -8.13 -16.90 9.59
C THR A 317 -8.15 -15.84 8.51
N ASP A 318 -9.00 -14.83 8.69
CA ASP A 318 -9.02 -13.58 7.89
C ASP A 318 -9.13 -13.75 6.36
N GLY A 319 -9.68 -14.87 5.90
CA GLY A 319 -9.89 -15.17 4.48
C GLY A 319 -8.64 -15.65 3.74
N GLU A 320 -7.57 -16.00 4.45
CA GLU A 320 -6.29 -16.40 3.87
C GLU A 320 -6.30 -17.86 3.39
N GLN A 321 -5.66 -18.10 2.24
CA GLN A 321 -5.49 -19.43 1.67
C GLN A 321 -4.00 -19.73 1.41
N ILE A 322 -3.65 -21.01 1.33
CA ILE A 322 -2.33 -21.47 0.89
C ILE A 322 -2.45 -22.35 -0.35
N ILE A 323 -1.51 -22.22 -1.29
CA ILE A 323 -1.61 -22.82 -2.65
C ILE A 323 -0.36 -23.64 -3.05
N GLY A 324 0.15 -24.42 -2.11
CA GLY A 324 1.30 -25.30 -2.28
C GLY A 324 2.66 -24.61 -2.11
N PRO A 325 3.77 -25.35 -2.23
CA PRO A 325 5.11 -24.89 -1.84
C PRO A 325 5.74 -23.91 -2.84
N LYS A 326 5.20 -23.84 -4.06
CA LYS A 326 5.79 -23.10 -5.17
C LYS A 326 4.71 -22.59 -6.11
N VAL A 327 4.82 -21.33 -6.50
CA VAL A 327 4.02 -20.70 -7.56
C VAL A 327 4.98 -20.32 -8.68
N PRO A 328 5.04 -21.09 -9.79
CA PRO A 328 5.92 -20.76 -10.90
C PRO A 328 5.45 -19.47 -11.57
N PHE A 329 6.37 -18.77 -12.22
CA PHE A 329 6.05 -17.58 -13.01
C PHE A 329 5.01 -17.82 -14.11
N SER A 330 4.89 -19.05 -14.60
CA SER A 330 3.84 -19.45 -15.56
C SER A 330 2.43 -19.48 -14.99
N SER A 331 2.26 -19.36 -13.66
CA SER A 331 0.96 -19.24 -12.98
C SER A 331 0.60 -17.78 -12.67
N ILE A 332 1.51 -16.83 -12.92
CA ILE A 332 1.31 -15.40 -12.65
C ILE A 332 0.73 -14.77 -13.92
N GLU A 333 -0.35 -14.03 -13.78
CA GLU A 333 -1.03 -13.35 -14.90
C GLU A 333 -0.96 -11.82 -14.81
N THR A 334 -0.79 -11.30 -13.61
CA THR A 334 -0.75 -9.86 -13.34
C THR A 334 0.27 -9.56 -12.24
N ILE A 335 0.93 -8.40 -12.31
CA ILE A 335 1.70 -7.80 -11.22
C ILE A 335 1.10 -6.44 -10.89
N TYR A 336 0.99 -6.16 -9.60
CA TYR A 336 0.61 -4.88 -9.05
C TYR A 336 1.76 -4.23 -8.32
N VAL A 337 1.91 -2.92 -8.52
CA VAL A 337 2.88 -2.08 -7.82
C VAL A 337 2.30 -0.68 -7.65
N TRP A 338 2.76 0.12 -6.70
CA TRP A 338 2.41 1.54 -6.70
C TRP A 338 2.84 2.20 -8.00
N LYS A 339 1.98 3.06 -8.54
CA LYS A 339 2.17 3.75 -9.83
C LYS A 339 3.53 4.45 -9.94
N LYS A 340 4.00 5.03 -8.83
CA LYS A 340 5.32 5.65 -8.71
C LYS A 340 6.49 4.73 -9.12
N TYR A 341 6.36 3.42 -8.88
CA TYR A 341 7.40 2.42 -9.13
C TYR A 341 7.15 1.59 -10.41
N GLU A 342 6.18 1.98 -11.24
CA GLU A 342 5.80 1.26 -12.44
C GLU A 342 6.98 1.08 -13.41
N SER A 343 7.79 2.12 -13.60
CA SER A 343 8.93 2.07 -14.53
C SER A 343 9.98 1.02 -14.13
N GLN A 344 10.27 0.92 -12.84
CA GLN A 344 11.25 0.00 -12.27
C GLN A 344 10.78 -1.45 -12.44
N ILE A 345 9.50 -1.72 -12.18
CA ILE A 345 8.92 -3.07 -12.31
C ILE A 345 8.74 -3.47 -13.77
N ARG A 346 8.40 -2.53 -14.66
CA ARG A 346 8.21 -2.80 -16.07
C ARG A 346 9.46 -3.42 -16.72
N ASP A 347 10.66 -2.96 -16.35
CA ASP A 347 11.90 -3.53 -16.87
C ASP A 347 12.19 -4.93 -16.31
N TRP A 348 11.86 -5.17 -15.04
CA TRP A 348 11.93 -6.50 -14.44
C TRP A 348 10.97 -7.48 -15.14
N ILE A 349 9.72 -7.06 -15.40
CA ILE A 349 8.71 -7.88 -16.10
C ILE A 349 9.18 -8.27 -17.49
N LYS A 350 9.67 -7.31 -18.29
CA LYS A 350 10.21 -7.59 -19.64
C LYS A 350 11.30 -8.66 -19.62
N GLN A 351 12.15 -8.65 -18.60
CA GLN A 351 13.29 -9.55 -18.50
C GLN A 351 12.89 -10.97 -18.05
N TYR A 352 11.96 -11.09 -17.09
CA TYR A 352 11.72 -12.35 -16.40
C TYR A 352 10.35 -12.98 -16.68
N ILE A 353 9.30 -12.17 -16.92
CA ILE A 353 7.92 -12.63 -17.15
C ILE A 353 7.15 -11.73 -18.15
N PRO A 354 7.59 -11.63 -19.41
CA PRO A 354 7.10 -10.62 -20.36
C PRO A 354 5.61 -10.73 -20.71
N GLU A 355 4.98 -11.88 -20.46
CA GLU A 355 3.55 -12.12 -20.73
C GLU A 355 2.62 -11.57 -19.64
N VAL A 356 3.16 -11.09 -18.53
CA VAL A 356 2.38 -10.62 -17.37
C VAL A 356 1.95 -9.17 -17.54
N ARG A 357 0.68 -8.90 -17.21
CA ARG A 357 0.14 -7.53 -17.18
C ARG A 357 0.69 -6.78 -15.96
N LEU A 358 1.09 -5.53 -16.15
CA LEU A 358 1.41 -4.62 -15.05
C LEU A 358 0.22 -3.69 -14.82
N ILE A 359 -0.29 -3.67 -13.60
CA ILE A 359 -1.39 -2.82 -13.15
C ILE A 359 -0.93 -2.02 -11.93
N SER A 360 -1.32 -0.76 -11.78
CA SER A 360 -1.07 -0.06 -10.52
C SER A 360 -1.97 -0.55 -9.39
N LEU A 361 -1.42 -0.66 -8.18
CA LEU A 361 -2.21 -0.98 -6.97
C LEU A 361 -3.32 0.06 -6.77
N GLU A 362 -3.04 1.31 -7.09
CA GLU A 362 -3.99 2.41 -7.00
C GLU A 362 -5.16 2.25 -7.98
N ALA A 363 -4.91 1.86 -9.23
CA ALA A 363 -5.98 1.64 -10.20
C ALA A 363 -6.90 0.50 -9.75
N GLU A 364 -6.34 -0.60 -9.25
CA GLU A 364 -7.15 -1.71 -8.72
C GLU A 364 -7.94 -1.27 -7.47
N HIS A 365 -7.30 -0.58 -6.52
CA HIS A 365 -7.98 -0.05 -5.35
C HIS A 365 -9.14 0.88 -5.73
N LEU A 366 -8.92 1.75 -6.72
CA LEU A 366 -9.97 2.63 -7.24
C LEU A 366 -11.13 1.81 -7.80
N LEU A 367 -10.88 0.78 -8.63
CA LEU A 367 -11.93 -0.09 -9.18
C LEU A 367 -12.76 -0.74 -8.07
N SER A 368 -12.11 -1.27 -7.03
CA SER A 368 -12.81 -1.83 -5.86
C SER A 368 -13.69 -0.79 -5.17
N GLU A 369 -13.23 0.46 -5.05
CA GLU A 369 -14.03 1.56 -4.48
C GLU A 369 -15.18 1.98 -5.41
N LEU A 370 -15.01 1.89 -6.73
CA LEU A 370 -16.07 2.15 -7.71
C LEU A 370 -17.19 1.11 -7.60
N GLU A 371 -16.84 -0.16 -7.40
CA GLU A 371 -17.80 -1.27 -7.30
C GLU A 371 -18.43 -1.40 -5.92
N SER A 372 -17.84 -0.81 -4.88
CA SER A 372 -18.32 -0.87 -3.51
C SER A 372 -19.59 -0.02 -3.28
N LYS A 373 -20.61 -0.62 -2.67
CA LYS A 373 -21.84 0.07 -2.24
C LYS A 373 -21.59 1.16 -1.20
N SER A 374 -20.55 1.02 -0.38
CA SER A 374 -20.15 2.08 0.57
C SER A 374 -19.25 3.14 -0.08
N GLY A 375 -18.78 2.89 -1.31
CA GLY A 375 -17.92 3.78 -2.09
C GLY A 375 -18.72 4.56 -3.14
N TYR A 376 -18.36 4.40 -4.40
CA TYR A 376 -18.92 5.19 -5.52
C TYR A 376 -20.05 4.49 -6.28
N ARG A 377 -20.38 3.24 -5.95
CA ARG A 377 -21.29 2.42 -6.77
C ARG A 377 -22.63 3.09 -7.01
N SER A 378 -23.33 3.51 -5.96
CA SER A 378 -24.66 4.15 -6.06
C SER A 378 -24.64 5.42 -6.91
N LEU A 379 -23.55 6.20 -6.77
CA LEU A 379 -23.33 7.44 -7.52
C LEU A 379 -23.19 7.15 -9.02
N ILE A 380 -22.41 6.11 -9.35
CA ILE A 380 -22.18 5.66 -10.73
C ILE A 380 -23.44 5.02 -11.31
N GLU A 381 -24.15 4.19 -10.56
CA GLU A 381 -25.42 3.59 -11.00
C GLU A 381 -26.44 4.67 -11.37
N SER A 382 -26.60 5.68 -10.50
CA SER A 382 -27.48 6.83 -10.76
C SER A 382 -27.02 7.66 -11.97
N PHE A 383 -25.71 7.82 -12.15
CA PHE A 383 -25.14 8.50 -13.31
C PHE A 383 -25.35 7.71 -14.60
N ALA A 384 -25.11 6.41 -14.58
CA ALA A 384 -25.28 5.50 -15.71
C ALA A 384 -26.74 5.42 -16.17
N GLU A 385 -27.67 5.28 -15.22
CA GLU A 385 -29.11 5.20 -15.49
C GLU A 385 -29.60 6.45 -16.25
N LYS A 386 -29.14 7.64 -15.84
CA LYS A 386 -29.47 8.89 -16.53
C LYS A 386 -28.97 8.99 -17.97
N GLN A 387 -27.86 8.31 -18.26
CA GLN A 387 -27.25 8.28 -19.58
C GLN A 387 -27.74 7.10 -20.42
N GLY A 388 -28.56 6.21 -19.85
CA GLY A 388 -28.99 4.98 -20.51
C GLY A 388 -27.84 3.99 -20.74
N LEU A 389 -26.85 3.97 -19.84
CA LEU A 389 -25.63 3.16 -19.94
C LEU A 389 -25.64 1.98 -18.96
N SER A 390 -24.83 0.95 -19.23
CA SER A 390 -24.48 -0.04 -18.20
C SER A 390 -23.67 0.60 -17.07
N PHE A 391 -23.52 -0.12 -15.95
CA PHE A 391 -22.67 0.35 -14.85
C PHE A 391 -21.23 0.60 -15.32
N GLU A 392 -20.66 -0.33 -16.08
CA GLU A 392 -19.28 -0.27 -16.57
C GLU A 392 -19.08 0.89 -17.54
N GLU A 393 -20.02 1.08 -18.48
CA GLU A 393 -20.02 2.21 -19.41
C GLU A 393 -20.15 3.54 -18.66
N GLY A 394 -21.03 3.58 -17.65
CA GLY A 394 -21.20 4.71 -16.75
C GLY A 394 -19.96 5.02 -15.93
N ALA A 395 -19.27 4.01 -15.39
CA ALA A 395 -18.03 4.16 -14.64
C ALA A 395 -16.91 4.71 -15.52
N VAL A 396 -16.78 4.20 -16.75
CA VAL A 396 -15.81 4.71 -17.75
C VAL A 396 -16.09 6.18 -18.07
N LEU A 397 -17.35 6.53 -18.30
CA LEU A 397 -17.74 7.92 -18.60
C LEU A 397 -17.54 8.84 -17.38
N PHE A 398 -17.86 8.36 -16.18
CA PHE A 398 -17.66 9.07 -14.92
C PHE A 398 -16.19 9.48 -14.72
N LEU A 399 -15.26 8.54 -14.90
CA LEU A 399 -13.81 8.82 -14.80
C LEU A 399 -13.36 9.82 -15.88
N LYS A 400 -13.88 9.71 -17.11
CA LYS A 400 -13.56 10.64 -18.20
C LYS A 400 -14.04 12.06 -17.92
N GLU A 401 -15.25 12.22 -17.39
CA GLU A 401 -15.80 13.52 -17.02
C GLU A 401 -14.96 14.20 -15.93
N ILE A 402 -14.46 13.43 -14.96
CA ILE A 402 -13.53 13.94 -13.93
C ILE A 402 -12.25 14.48 -14.57
N ILE A 403 -11.65 13.72 -15.48
CA ILE A 403 -10.42 14.12 -16.19
C ILE A 403 -10.66 15.39 -17.03
N GLN A 404 -11.73 15.41 -17.84
CA GLN A 404 -12.04 16.53 -18.75
C GLN A 404 -12.36 17.83 -18.00
N ALA A 405 -13.07 17.74 -16.88
CA ALA A 405 -13.45 18.90 -16.09
C ALA A 405 -12.23 19.61 -15.48
N ASN A 406 -11.18 18.86 -15.15
CA ASN A 406 -9.93 19.39 -14.61
C ASN A 406 -9.02 19.99 -15.70
N GLN A 407 -9.15 19.55 -16.96
CA GLN A 407 -8.41 20.15 -18.09
C GLN A 407 -9.02 21.49 -18.57
N SER A 408 -10.27 21.76 -18.21
CA SER A 408 -11.01 22.97 -18.62
C SER A 408 -11.00 24.09 -17.56
N SER A 409 -10.31 23.88 -16.44
CA SER A 409 -10.15 24.83 -15.32
C SER A 409 -8.74 25.42 -15.35
#